data_AF-A0A2H0ZQH7-F1
#
_entry.id   AF-A0A2H0ZQH7-F1
#
_cell.length_a   1.000
_cell.length_b   1.000
_cell.length_c   1.000
_cell.angle_alpha   90.00
_cell.angle_beta   90.00
_cell.angle_gamma   90.00
#
_symmetry.space_group_name_H-M   'P 1'
#
loop_
_entity.id
_entity.type
_entity.pdbx_description
1 polymer ?
#
loop_
_entity_poly.entity_id
_entity_poly.type
_entity_poly.pdbx_seq_one_letter_code
_entity_poly.pdbx_strand_id
1 'polypeptide(L)'
;MTSSALTVQSLAESIYDDMMTNIIRQVTLNTVSRYRTLQQCVEGDYFDAISPTRSTGNRDIFGNDKTKLKNSETSRYFECGKCGRQIAGGRFAQHINKCLERGRR
;
A
#
# COMPACT_ATOMS: atom_id res chain seq x y z
N MET A 1 8.78 -16.37 50.65
CA MET A 1 8.57 -16.70 49.22
C MET A 1 9.88 -17.31 48.75
N THR A 2 9.89 -18.57 48.32
CA THR A 2 11.14 -19.29 48.01
C THR A 2 11.81 -18.65 46.80
N SER A 3 12.81 -17.80 47.09
CA SER A 3 13.64 -17.13 46.09
C SER A 3 14.43 -18.21 45.35
N SER A 4 14.11 -18.44 44.08
CA SER A 4 14.96 -19.23 43.19
C SER A 4 16.35 -18.59 43.16
N ALA A 5 17.40 -19.43 43.13
CA ALA A 5 18.78 -18.95 43.14
C ALA A 5 19.04 -18.06 41.92
N LEU A 6 19.59 -16.87 42.16
CA LEU A 6 19.87 -15.89 41.12
C LEU A 6 21.09 -16.36 40.32
N THR A 7 20.85 -16.76 39.08
CA THR A 7 21.88 -17.23 38.15
C THR A 7 22.05 -16.23 37.00
N VAL A 8 23.19 -16.29 36.31
CA VAL A 8 23.40 -15.51 35.07
C VAL A 8 22.30 -15.81 34.06
N GLN A 9 21.87 -17.07 33.97
CA GLN A 9 20.79 -17.50 33.10
C GLN A 9 19.46 -16.84 33.46
N SER A 10 19.04 -16.88 34.74
CA SER A 10 17.79 -16.24 35.16
C SER A 10 17.81 -14.72 34.98
N LEU A 11 18.97 -14.09 35.09
CA LEU A 11 19.13 -12.66 34.82
C LEU A 11 19.00 -12.37 33.31
N ALA A 12 19.65 -13.16 32.46
CA ALA A 12 19.58 -13.01 31.01
C ALA A 12 18.16 -13.22 30.48
N GLU A 13 17.44 -14.21 30.99
CA GLU A 13 16.04 -14.46 30.68
C GLU A 13 15.15 -13.29 31.09
N SER A 14 15.34 -12.74 32.29
CA SER A 14 14.58 -11.56 32.74
C SER A 14 14.83 -10.33 31.87
N ILE A 15 16.07 -10.10 31.42
CA ILE A 15 16.41 -8.98 30.53
C ILE A 15 15.77 -9.18 29.15
N TYR A 16 15.86 -10.39 28.62
CA TYR A 16 15.24 -10.74 27.34
C TYR A 16 13.72 -10.55 27.39
N ASP A 17 13.06 -11.02 28.45
CA ASP A 17 11.62 -10.87 28.63
C ASP A 17 11.20 -9.40 28.72
N ASP A 18 11.95 -8.56 29.43
CA ASP A 18 11.66 -7.13 29.50
C ASP A 18 11.82 -6.46 28.12
N MET A 19 12.90 -6.77 27.40
CA MET A 19 13.13 -6.26 26.05
C MET A 19 12.01 -6.68 25.10
N MET A 20 11.68 -7.97 25.06
CA MET A 20 10.67 -8.51 24.16
C MET A 20 9.27 -7.98 24.51
N THR A 21 8.95 -7.89 25.79
CA THR A 21 7.67 -7.33 26.25
C THR A 21 7.54 -5.87 25.84
N ASN A 22 8.60 -5.08 25.96
CA ASN A 22 8.60 -3.69 25.54
C ASN A 22 8.44 -3.54 24.02
N ILE A 23 9.14 -4.36 23.23
CA ILE A 23 8.99 -4.38 21.77
C ILE A 23 7.55 -4.74 21.37
N ILE A 24 7.00 -5.81 21.93
CA ILE A 24 5.64 -6.26 21.62
C ILE A 24 4.62 -5.19 21.99
N ARG A 25 4.73 -4.59 23.19
CA ARG A 25 3.86 -3.51 23.62
C ARG A 25 3.93 -2.31 22.69
N GLN A 26 5.13 -1.86 22.32
CA GLN A 26 5.30 -0.71 21.43
C GLN A 26 4.68 -0.95 20.05
N VAL A 27 4.96 -2.11 19.43
CA VAL A 27 4.39 -2.47 18.12
C VAL A 27 2.87 -2.55 18.20
N THR A 28 2.34 -3.17 19.25
CA THR A 28 0.88 -3.33 19.45
C THR A 28 0.21 -1.97 19.62
N LEU A 29 0.73 -1.12 20.50
CA LEU A 29 0.17 0.21 20.75
C LEU A 29 0.19 1.08 19.49
N ASN A 30 1.30 1.09 18.75
CA ASN A 30 1.41 1.84 17.50
C ASN A 30 0.39 1.35 16.45
N THR A 31 0.24 0.03 16.32
CA THR A 31 -0.70 -0.58 15.37
C THR A 31 -2.15 -0.25 15.73
N VAL A 32 -2.52 -0.40 17.00
CA VAL A 32 -3.88 -0.11 17.49
C VAL A 32 -4.20 1.39 17.39
N SER A 33 -3.26 2.25 17.78
CA SER A 33 -3.42 3.70 17.67
C SER A 33 -3.65 4.11 16.22
N ARG A 34 -2.82 3.63 15.28
CA ARG A 34 -2.98 3.89 13.85
C ARG A 34 -4.32 3.38 13.32
N TYR A 35 -4.72 2.18 13.69
CA TYR A 35 -6.01 1.60 13.27
C TYR A 35 -7.18 2.47 13.76
N ARG A 36 -7.18 2.89 15.02
CA ARG A 36 -8.22 3.76 15.58
C ARG A 36 -8.26 5.12 14.91
N THR A 37 -7.12 5.75 14.67
CA THR A 37 -7.05 7.03 13.95
C THR A 37 -7.62 6.88 12.54
N LEU A 38 -7.23 5.84 11.80
CA LEU A 38 -7.78 5.57 10.48
C LEU A 38 -9.29 5.35 10.52
N GLN A 39 -9.80 4.62 11.52
CA GLN A 39 -11.24 4.35 11.68
C GLN A 39 -12.04 5.62 11.97
N GLN A 40 -11.45 6.58 12.67
CA GLN A 40 -12.09 7.86 12.98
C GLN A 40 -12.03 8.85 11.82
N CYS A 41 -10.95 8.83 11.03
CA CYS A 41 -10.73 9.80 9.97
C CYS A 41 -11.22 9.34 8.59
N VAL A 42 -11.46 8.05 8.39
CA VAL A 42 -11.86 7.47 7.09
C VAL A 42 -13.25 6.86 7.23
N GLU A 43 -14.19 7.35 6.43
CA GLU A 43 -15.57 6.87 6.44
C GLU A 43 -15.75 5.59 5.60
N GLY A 44 -16.48 4.61 6.16
CA GLY A 44 -17.08 3.49 5.41
C GLY A 44 -16.09 2.60 4.64
N ASP A 45 -16.47 2.25 3.41
CA ASP A 45 -15.76 1.28 2.53
C ASP A 45 -14.31 1.66 2.19
N TYR A 46 -13.92 2.94 2.37
CA TYR A 46 -12.54 3.40 2.18
C TYR A 46 -11.60 2.93 3.29
N PHE A 47 -12.11 2.67 4.49
CA PHE A 47 -11.32 2.11 5.58
C PHE A 47 -10.78 0.72 5.19
N ASP A 48 -11.62 -0.10 4.57
CA ASP A 48 -11.27 -1.44 4.08
C ASP A 48 -10.33 -1.45 2.87
N ALA A 49 -10.25 -0.34 2.13
CA ALA A 49 -9.32 -0.16 1.02
C ALA A 49 -7.90 0.16 1.47
N ILE A 50 -7.77 0.85 2.61
CA ILE A 50 -6.50 1.31 3.20
C ILE A 50 -5.99 0.32 4.26
N SER A 51 -6.89 -0.45 4.86
CA SER A 51 -6.53 -1.47 5.83
C SER A 51 -5.83 -2.66 5.15
N PRO A 52 -4.66 -3.09 5.67
CA PRO A 52 -3.92 -4.23 5.13
C PRO A 52 -4.65 -5.58 5.32
N THR A 53 -5.81 -5.59 6.00
CA THR A 53 -6.60 -6.80 6.26
C THR A 53 -7.31 -7.36 5.03
N ARG A 54 -7.47 -6.58 3.95
CA ARG A 54 -8.22 -7.03 2.77
C ARG A 54 -7.28 -7.61 1.71
N SER A 55 -7.29 -8.94 1.59
CA SER A 55 -6.69 -9.66 0.45
C SER A 55 -7.44 -9.31 -0.84
N THR A 56 -6.91 -8.38 -1.62
CA THR A 56 -7.47 -7.94 -2.90
C THR A 56 -6.87 -8.77 -4.04
N GLY A 57 -7.23 -10.06 -4.13
CA GLY A 57 -6.69 -10.97 -5.15
C GLY A 57 -6.70 -10.39 -6.58
N ASN A 58 -7.87 -10.40 -7.23
CA ASN A 58 -8.07 -9.86 -8.58
C ASN A 58 -8.76 -8.49 -8.64
N ARG A 59 -8.97 -7.84 -7.49
CA ARG A 59 -9.58 -6.50 -7.41
C ARG A 59 -8.52 -5.46 -7.06
N ASP A 60 -8.72 -4.22 -7.47
CA ASP A 60 -7.91 -3.08 -7.01
C ASP A 60 -8.37 -2.61 -5.62
N ILE A 61 -7.72 -1.57 -5.11
CA ILE A 61 -8.02 -0.96 -3.80
C ILE A 61 -9.43 -0.34 -3.75
N PHE A 62 -10.07 -0.06 -4.90
CA PHE A 62 -11.44 0.44 -4.99
C PHE A 62 -12.46 -0.68 -5.25
N GLY A 63 -12.03 -1.95 -5.23
CA GLY A 63 -12.88 -3.10 -5.50
C GLY A 63 -13.16 -3.36 -6.98
N ASN A 64 -12.53 -2.65 -7.91
CA ASN A 64 -12.69 -2.87 -9.34
C ASN A 64 -11.91 -4.11 -9.79
N ASP A 65 -12.50 -4.88 -10.69
CA ASP A 65 -11.85 -6.06 -11.24
C ASP A 65 -10.69 -5.67 -12.18
N LYS A 66 -9.49 -6.22 -11.93
CA LYS A 66 -8.29 -5.97 -12.75
C LYS A 66 -8.50 -6.36 -14.22
N THR A 67 -9.35 -7.34 -14.50
CA THR A 67 -9.68 -7.73 -15.89
C THR A 67 -10.46 -6.63 -16.61
N LYS A 68 -11.35 -5.93 -15.91
CA LYS A 68 -12.09 -4.78 -16.44
C LYS A 68 -11.19 -3.55 -16.62
N LEU A 69 -10.22 -3.33 -15.73
CA LEU A 69 -9.25 -2.24 -15.86
C LEU A 69 -8.37 -2.37 -17.11
N LYS A 70 -7.81 -3.56 -17.38
CA LYS A 70 -6.98 -3.79 -18.57
C LYS A 70 -7.71 -3.49 -19.89
N ASN A 71 -8.99 -3.87 -19.96
CA ASN A 71 -9.83 -3.58 -21.13
C ASN A 71 -10.22 -2.10 -21.22
N SER A 72 -10.37 -1.43 -20.06
CA SER A 72 -10.67 0.01 -20.00
C SER A 72 -9.47 0.87 -20.43
N GLU A 73 -8.25 0.58 -19.98
CA GLU A 73 -7.06 1.40 -20.31
C GLU A 73 -6.71 1.39 -21.81
N THR A 74 -6.94 0.26 -22.47
CA THR A 74 -6.78 0.14 -23.93
C THR A 74 -7.88 0.84 -24.72
N SER A 75 -9.04 1.08 -24.09
CA SER A 75 -10.20 1.74 -24.70
C SER A 75 -10.26 3.26 -24.45
N ARG A 76 -9.51 3.77 -23.48
CA ARG A 76 -9.46 5.21 -23.17
C ARG A 76 -8.60 5.95 -24.18
N TYR A 77 -9.08 7.09 -24.66
CA TYR A 77 -8.33 8.01 -25.52
C TYR A 77 -7.85 9.21 -24.70
N PHE A 78 -6.65 9.67 -25.01
CA PHE A 78 -6.00 10.81 -24.39
C PHE A 78 -5.55 11.78 -25.48
N GLU A 79 -5.75 13.07 -25.23
CA GLU A 79 -5.31 14.11 -26.15
C GLU A 79 -3.80 14.31 -26.07
N CYS A 80 -3.12 14.30 -27.21
CA CYS A 80 -1.71 14.66 -27.28
C CYS A 80 -1.56 16.18 -27.24
N GLY A 81 -1.03 16.72 -26.13
CA GLY A 81 -0.80 18.17 -25.99
C GLY A 81 0.14 18.80 -27.03
N LYS A 82 0.92 18.02 -27.78
CA LYS A 82 1.76 18.53 -28.87
C LYS A 82 1.02 18.66 -30.20
N CYS A 83 0.18 17.68 -30.56
CA CYS A 83 -0.44 17.62 -31.90
C CYS A 83 -1.98 17.64 -31.89
N GLY A 84 -2.61 17.74 -30.73
CA GLY A 84 -4.07 17.79 -30.55
C GLY A 84 -4.81 16.49 -30.90
N ARG A 85 -4.10 15.42 -31.28
CA ARG A 85 -4.74 14.16 -31.67
C ARG A 85 -5.20 13.36 -30.45
N GLN A 86 -6.37 12.76 -30.55
CA GLN A 86 -6.86 11.77 -29.59
C GLN A 86 -6.17 10.41 -29.85
N ILE A 87 -5.46 9.89 -28.85
CA ILE A 87 -4.63 8.69 -28.93
C ILE A 87 -5.06 7.69 -27.86
N ALA A 88 -5.32 6.44 -28.25
CA ALA A 88 -5.64 5.37 -27.31
C ALA A 88 -4.50 5.18 -26.29
N GLY A 89 -4.84 4.98 -25.00
CA GLY A 89 -3.90 4.88 -23.89
C GLY A 89 -2.80 3.86 -24.10
N GLY A 90 -3.18 2.66 -24.55
CA GLY A 90 -2.23 1.58 -24.88
C GLY A 90 -1.24 1.92 -26.01
N ARG A 91 -1.48 2.98 -26.78
CA ARG A 91 -0.60 3.45 -27.88
C ARG A 91 0.03 4.81 -27.61
N PHE A 92 -0.26 5.44 -26.46
CA PHE A 92 0.17 6.80 -26.18
C PHE A 92 1.70 6.92 -26.13
N ALA A 93 2.39 5.97 -25.47
CA ALA A 93 3.86 5.95 -25.43
C ALA A 93 4.50 5.85 -26.82
N GLN A 94 3.99 4.95 -27.68
CA GLN A 94 4.48 4.80 -29.05
C GLN A 94 4.24 6.06 -29.89
N HIS A 95 3.09 6.72 -29.68
CA HIS A 95 2.77 7.98 -30.32
C HIS A 95 3.74 9.10 -29.91
N ILE A 96 4.02 9.24 -28.61
CA ILE A 96 4.90 10.29 -28.07
C ILE A 96 6.29 10.23 -28.70
N ASN A 97 6.90 9.03 -28.82
CA ASN A 97 8.21 8.88 -29.46
C ASN A 97 8.22 9.49 -30.87
N LYS A 98 7.24 9.12 -31.71
CA LYS A 98 7.14 9.63 -33.10
C LYS A 98 6.72 11.10 -33.17
N CYS A 99 5.80 11.52 -32.30
CA CYS A 99 5.22 12.86 -32.31
C CYS A 99 6.25 13.90 -31.87
N LEU A 100 7.04 13.59 -30.83
CA LEU A 100 8.08 14.48 -30.32
C LEU A 100 9.25 14.62 -31.31
N GLU A 101 9.68 13.53 -31.95
CA GLU A 101 10.77 13.53 -32.94
C GLU A 101 10.50 14.39 -34.18
N ARG A 102 9.23 14.50 -34.62
CA ARG A 102 8.84 15.26 -35.82
C ARG A 102 9.08 16.77 -35.76
N GLY A 103 9.42 17.34 -34.60
CA GLY A 103 9.74 18.77 -34.46
C GLY A 103 11.24 19.09 -34.49
N ARG A 104 12.10 18.09 -34.73
CA ARG A 104 13.57 18.24 -34.65
C ARG A 104 14.26 18.16 -36.02
N ARG A 105 13.59 18.63 -37.06
CA ARG A 105 14.12 18.87 -38.41
C ARG A 105 13.71 20.26 -38.86
#